data_AF-W6KII0-F1
#
_entry.id   AF-W6KII0-F1
#
_cell.length_a   1.000
_cell.length_b   1.000
_cell.length_c   1.000
_cell.angle_alpha   90.00
_cell.angle_beta   90.00
_cell.angle_gamma   90.00
#
_symmetry.space_group_name_H-M   'P 1'
#
loop_
_entity.id
_entity.type
_entity.pdbx_description
1 polymer ?
#
loop_
_entity_poly.entity_id
_entity_poly.type
_entity_poly.pdbx_seq_one_letter_code
_entity_poly.pdbx_strand_id
1 'polypeptide(L)'
;MSRPFLERCPRRHLVIHMDINKTILQVDPAGSRSMEDILNSNAADNVYGYVDSSGEWKALYGPREAKSQTFPHTVSSDNIVTYAAFIDQKYSEPGIMQTLSPSERSAKWAEISSLRRAATGRFTTPNSIGCRYAYMVEEQRQCLKLNSGDGYHSIVPSFFNLINLLSNLDWSFTLIFRTFGSDLPKVLEEWQQFVQGTHECKPEGSVLRRMSENIVTPRTGCMYRDHEEMYLCLGPSLSASTIRSLDLAKITHPNNVAIITELKKLPNCHSVRQTNLHELNSHLIEYFAQSNNVGGLVDYYPAWAQAAERRCAGKVFPIPFSKRGEGVNYYVFFDDNIFIGNDRSIVDLRDEHTMKSLIGSTSERPFCIPVNAYEAITNEDYFIDCLSERLKDQLNI
;
A
#
# COMPACT_ATOMS: atom_id res chain seq x y z
N MET A 1 -17.10 13.80 -9.73
CA MET A 1 -16.85 14.21 -11.15
C MET A 1 -15.61 13.53 -11.74
N SER A 2 -15.16 12.40 -11.19
CA SER A 2 -13.87 11.78 -11.55
C SER A 2 -13.91 11.02 -12.88
N ARG A 3 -14.95 10.20 -13.11
CA ARG A 3 -15.13 9.46 -14.38
C ARG A 3 -15.16 10.38 -15.62
N PRO A 4 -15.96 11.47 -15.67
CA PRO A 4 -15.92 12.39 -16.82
C PRO A 4 -14.59 13.08 -17.05
N PHE A 5 -13.77 13.26 -16.00
CA PHE A 5 -12.41 13.79 -16.16
C PHE A 5 -11.49 12.73 -16.78
N LEU A 6 -11.50 11.51 -16.23
CA LEU A 6 -10.68 10.40 -16.73
C LEU A 6 -11.02 10.04 -18.19
N GLU A 7 -12.28 10.13 -18.60
CA GLU A 7 -12.70 9.95 -20.00
C GLU A 7 -11.98 10.92 -20.96
N ARG A 8 -11.74 12.16 -20.53
CA ARG A 8 -11.09 13.23 -21.32
C ARG A 8 -9.59 13.35 -21.08
N CYS A 9 -9.05 12.65 -20.09
CA CYS A 9 -7.63 12.71 -19.71
C CYS A 9 -6.74 12.19 -20.85
N PRO A 10 -5.60 12.84 -21.19
CA PRO A 10 -4.69 12.35 -22.22
C PRO A 10 -4.30 10.88 -21.99
N ARG A 11 -4.41 10.04 -23.03
CA ARG A 11 -4.17 8.58 -22.95
C ARG A 11 -2.68 8.23 -22.97
N ARG A 12 -1.95 8.69 -21.96
CA ARG A 12 -0.56 8.26 -21.70
C ARG A 12 -0.57 6.94 -20.95
N HIS A 13 0.44 6.10 -21.15
CA HIS A 13 0.53 4.85 -20.40
C HIS A 13 0.59 5.11 -18.89
N LEU A 14 -0.18 4.36 -18.10
CA LEU A 14 -0.31 4.53 -16.66
C LEU A 14 0.47 3.44 -15.91
N VAL A 15 1.45 3.80 -15.09
CA VAL A 15 2.23 2.88 -14.25
C VAL A 15 1.70 2.96 -12.82
N ILE A 16 1.09 1.86 -12.36
CA ILE A 16 0.43 1.73 -11.07
C ILE A 16 1.26 0.79 -10.21
N HIS A 17 1.80 1.33 -9.12
CA HIS A 17 2.31 0.54 -8.01
C HIS A 17 1.20 0.42 -6.97
N MET A 18 0.78 -0.80 -6.67
CA MET A 18 -0.32 -1.08 -5.76
C MET A 18 0.21 -1.90 -4.59
N ASP A 19 0.30 -1.29 -3.40
CA ASP A 19 0.52 -2.08 -2.19
C ASP A 19 -0.63 -3.07 -1.95
N ILE A 20 -0.33 -4.19 -1.30
CA ILE A 20 -1.29 -5.25 -1.00
C ILE A 20 -1.96 -5.03 0.35
N ASN A 21 -1.20 -5.09 1.45
CA ASN A 21 -1.75 -5.28 2.79
C ASN A 21 -2.35 -3.98 3.34
N LYS A 22 -3.59 -4.03 3.87
CA LYS A 22 -4.38 -2.86 4.33
C LYS A 22 -4.70 -1.83 3.22
N THR A 23 -4.09 -1.96 2.04
CA THR A 23 -4.39 -1.19 0.83
C THR A 23 -5.52 -1.82 0.01
N ILE A 24 -5.33 -3.03 -0.55
CA ILE A 24 -6.37 -3.77 -1.28
C ILE A 24 -6.77 -5.08 -0.59
N LEU A 25 -5.91 -5.63 0.27
CA LEU A 25 -6.15 -6.86 1.00
C LEU A 25 -6.31 -6.54 2.49
N GLN A 26 -7.52 -6.72 3.00
CA GLN A 26 -7.87 -6.27 4.35
C GLN A 26 -7.51 -7.30 5.41
N VAL A 27 -7.64 -8.60 5.10
CA VAL A 27 -7.36 -9.68 6.06
C VAL A 27 -6.03 -10.34 5.77
N ASP A 28 -5.00 -10.00 6.55
CA ASP A 28 -3.71 -10.70 6.53
C ASP A 28 -3.71 -11.90 7.50
N PRO A 29 -3.60 -13.15 7.01
CA PRO A 29 -3.51 -14.34 7.86
C PRO A 29 -2.27 -14.37 8.76
N ALA A 30 -1.18 -13.70 8.40
CA ALA A 30 0.05 -13.63 9.19
C ALA A 30 -0.10 -12.73 10.43
N GLY A 31 -1.04 -11.78 10.40
CA GLY A 31 -1.23 -10.77 11.44
C GLY A 31 -1.85 -11.26 12.75
N SER A 32 -2.32 -12.52 12.82
CA SER A 32 -3.12 -13.06 13.94
C SER A 32 -4.36 -12.21 14.29
N ARG A 33 -4.85 -11.40 13.35
CA ARG A 33 -6.03 -10.55 13.51
C ARG A 33 -7.23 -11.22 12.87
N SER A 34 -8.36 -11.18 13.56
CA SER A 34 -9.64 -11.54 12.95
C SER A 34 -10.08 -10.44 11.98
N MET A 35 -11.00 -10.77 11.07
CA MET A 35 -11.67 -9.76 10.25
C MET A 35 -12.30 -8.66 11.12
N GLU A 36 -12.92 -9.04 12.25
CA GLU A 36 -13.54 -8.11 13.19
C GLU A 36 -12.54 -7.06 13.70
N ASP A 37 -11.33 -7.49 14.08
CA ASP A 37 -10.28 -6.61 14.58
C ASP A 37 -9.83 -5.59 13.53
N ILE A 38 -9.87 -5.98 12.25
CA ILE A 38 -9.45 -5.12 11.14
C ILE A 38 -10.53 -4.09 10.83
N LEU A 39 -11.79 -4.53 10.70
CA LEU A 39 -12.90 -3.62 10.43
C LEU A 39 -13.10 -2.60 11.56
N ASN A 40 -12.91 -3.01 12.83
CA ASN A 40 -12.92 -2.10 13.99
C ASN A 40 -11.77 -1.09 13.92
N SER A 41 -10.58 -1.53 13.52
CA SER A 41 -9.42 -0.64 13.38
C SER A 41 -9.62 0.39 12.27
N ASN A 42 -10.23 0.00 11.16
CA ASN A 42 -10.60 0.92 10.09
C ASN A 42 -11.62 1.95 10.60
N ALA A 43 -12.58 1.55 11.44
CA ALA A 43 -13.49 2.48 12.10
C ALA A 43 -12.76 3.44 13.06
N ALA A 44 -11.80 2.93 13.85
CA ALA A 44 -10.96 3.75 14.73
C ALA A 44 -10.11 4.79 13.95
N ASP A 45 -9.66 4.45 12.75
CA ASP A 45 -8.93 5.33 11.83
C ASP A 45 -9.81 6.45 11.25
N ASN A 46 -11.14 6.32 11.34
CA ASN A 46 -12.10 7.18 10.64
C ASN A 46 -13.07 7.94 11.56
N VAL A 47 -13.04 7.69 12.87
CA VAL A 47 -13.82 8.45 13.85
C VAL A 47 -12.95 9.49 14.52
N TYR A 48 -13.37 10.74 14.40
CA TYR A 48 -12.71 11.89 15.00
C TYR A 48 -13.29 12.23 16.36
N GLY A 49 -12.43 12.70 17.24
CA GLY A 49 -12.76 13.11 18.60
C GLY A 49 -11.76 14.11 19.13
N TYR A 50 -11.89 14.45 20.39
CA TYR A 50 -10.97 15.35 21.09
C TYR A 50 -10.50 14.70 22.40
N VAL A 51 -9.34 15.09 22.88
CA VAL A 51 -8.83 14.69 24.19
C VAL A 51 -9.27 15.73 25.22
N ASP A 52 -9.96 15.30 26.27
CA ASP A 52 -10.43 16.21 27.32
C ASP A 52 -9.36 16.52 28.37
N SER A 53 -9.69 17.34 29.36
CA SER A 53 -8.77 17.74 30.43
C SER A 53 -8.26 16.59 31.30
N SER A 54 -8.90 15.42 31.26
CA SER A 54 -8.45 14.22 31.97
C SER A 54 -7.49 13.35 31.14
N GLY A 55 -7.24 13.72 29.87
CA GLY A 55 -6.40 12.94 28.96
C GLY A 55 -7.16 11.81 28.26
N GLU A 56 -8.48 11.77 28.36
CA GLU A 56 -9.32 10.75 27.73
C GLU A 56 -9.92 11.26 26.43
N TRP A 57 -9.95 10.38 25.41
CA TRP A 57 -10.50 10.69 24.11
C TRP A 57 -12.03 10.56 24.11
N LYS A 58 -12.71 11.54 23.52
CA LYS A 58 -14.16 11.58 23.37
C LYS A 58 -14.55 11.72 21.92
N ALA A 59 -15.41 10.82 21.46
CA ALA A 59 -15.93 10.82 20.11
C ALA A 59 -16.70 12.11 19.78
N LEU A 60 -16.41 12.67 18.61
CA LEU A 60 -17.07 13.86 18.08
C LEU A 60 -17.96 13.48 16.89
N TYR A 61 -17.35 12.99 15.80
CA TYR A 61 -18.08 12.57 14.59
C TYR A 61 -17.37 11.44 13.83
N GLY A 62 -18.18 10.61 13.16
CA GLY A 62 -17.73 9.67 12.12
C GLY A 62 -17.81 10.26 10.70
N PRO A 63 -17.43 9.50 9.66
CA PRO A 63 -17.37 10.00 8.28
C PRO A 63 -18.70 10.56 7.75
N ARG A 64 -19.84 9.98 8.17
CA ARG A 64 -21.18 10.42 7.75
C ARG A 64 -21.69 11.66 8.49
N GLU A 65 -21.08 12.02 9.62
CA GLU A 65 -21.57 13.05 10.56
C GLU A 65 -20.82 14.39 10.43
N ALA A 66 -19.69 14.42 9.72
CA ALA A 66 -18.75 15.54 9.65
C ALA A 66 -19.32 16.88 9.14
N LYS A 67 -20.54 16.88 8.56
CA LYS A 67 -21.14 18.07 7.91
C LYS A 67 -22.12 18.88 8.78
N SER A 68 -22.36 18.52 10.05
CA SER A 68 -23.52 19.07 10.77
C SER A 68 -23.34 19.35 12.27
N GLN A 69 -22.16 19.73 12.78
CA GLN A 69 -22.02 20.03 14.22
C GLN A 69 -21.43 21.40 14.56
N THR A 70 -22.10 22.06 15.49
CA THR A 70 -21.59 23.18 16.29
C THR A 70 -20.64 22.63 17.35
N PHE A 71 -19.36 22.99 17.25
CA PHE A 71 -18.35 22.61 18.24
C PHE A 71 -18.66 23.24 19.61
N PRO A 72 -18.40 22.55 20.73
CA PRO A 72 -18.27 23.24 22.01
C PRO A 72 -17.21 24.33 21.84
N HIS A 73 -17.51 25.59 22.21
CA HIS A 73 -16.62 26.74 22.04
C HIS A 73 -15.20 26.57 22.65
N THR A 74 -14.98 25.50 23.40
CA THR A 74 -13.74 25.15 24.11
C THR A 74 -12.83 24.18 23.36
N VAL A 75 -13.21 23.63 22.20
CA VAL A 75 -12.38 22.67 21.44
C VAL A 75 -11.74 23.39 20.25
N SER A 76 -10.41 23.60 20.31
CA SER A 76 -9.64 24.04 19.15
C SER A 76 -9.64 22.94 18.08
N SER A 77 -9.75 23.31 16.80
CA SER A 77 -9.60 22.40 15.67
C SER A 77 -8.28 21.62 15.69
N ASP A 78 -7.25 22.20 16.29
CA ASP A 78 -5.91 21.61 16.39
C ASP A 78 -5.84 20.41 17.35
N ASN A 79 -6.88 20.20 18.18
CA ASN A 79 -6.96 19.08 19.13
C ASN A 79 -7.89 17.95 18.66
N ILE A 80 -8.38 18.01 17.41
CA ILE A 80 -9.25 16.98 16.85
C ILE A 80 -8.38 15.90 16.21
N VAL A 81 -8.46 14.68 16.74
CA VAL A 81 -7.68 13.52 16.27
C VAL A 81 -8.58 12.30 16.14
N THR A 82 -8.19 11.37 15.26
CA THR A 82 -8.87 10.07 15.19
C THR A 82 -8.58 9.25 16.44
N TYR A 83 -9.46 8.30 16.76
CA TYR A 83 -9.20 7.41 17.90
C TYR A 83 -7.89 6.63 17.71
N ALA A 84 -7.60 6.15 16.50
CA ALA A 84 -6.36 5.47 16.22
C ALA A 84 -5.13 6.37 16.43
N ALA A 85 -5.15 7.63 15.98
CA ALA A 85 -4.06 8.58 16.21
C ALA A 85 -3.85 8.86 17.70
N PHE A 86 -4.93 8.97 18.49
CA PHE A 86 -4.85 9.06 19.94
C PHE A 86 -4.17 7.83 20.57
N ILE A 87 -4.53 6.62 20.12
CA ILE A 87 -3.93 5.37 20.60
C ILE A 87 -2.45 5.28 20.22
N ASP A 88 -2.08 5.69 19.00
CA ASP A 88 -0.67 5.76 18.57
C ASP A 88 0.15 6.72 19.42
N GLN A 89 -0.43 7.87 19.80
CA GLN A 89 0.20 8.83 20.72
C GLN A 89 0.30 8.28 22.15
N LYS A 90 -0.76 7.65 22.65
CA LYS A 90 -0.82 7.05 24.01
C LYS A 90 0.22 5.94 24.17
N TYR A 91 0.45 5.16 23.12
CA TYR A 91 1.45 4.09 23.08
C TYR A 91 2.57 4.44 22.10
N SER A 92 3.20 5.59 22.26
CA SER A 92 4.31 6.03 21.41
C SER A 92 5.60 5.26 21.67
N GLU A 93 6.56 5.36 20.74
CA GLU A 93 7.92 4.87 20.93
C GLU A 93 8.55 5.48 22.21
N PRO A 94 9.04 4.67 23.16
CA PRO A 94 9.71 5.19 24.35
C PRO A 94 11.03 5.87 23.97
N GLY A 95 11.41 6.95 24.66
CA GLY A 95 12.68 7.65 24.39
C GLY A 95 13.93 6.77 24.54
N ILE A 96 13.85 5.68 25.30
CA ILE A 96 14.92 4.69 25.49
C ILE A 96 15.02 3.65 24.36
N MET A 97 14.10 3.65 23.38
CA MET A 97 13.98 2.56 22.41
C MET A 97 15.28 2.33 21.62
N GLN A 98 15.99 3.40 21.29
CA GLN A 98 17.23 3.36 20.53
C GLN A 98 18.44 2.92 21.38
N THR A 99 18.33 2.93 22.71
CA THR A 99 19.38 2.43 23.60
C THR A 99 19.23 0.95 23.93
N LEU A 100 18.13 0.32 23.52
CA LEU A 100 17.86 -1.10 23.75
C LEU A 100 18.62 -2.01 22.77
N SER A 101 18.96 -3.21 23.24
CA SER A 101 19.47 -4.26 22.35
C SER A 101 18.42 -4.64 21.28
N PRO A 102 18.82 -5.23 20.14
CA PRO A 102 17.87 -5.60 19.08
C PRO A 102 16.71 -6.50 19.55
N SER A 103 16.97 -7.44 20.47
CA SER A 103 15.94 -8.35 21.02
C SER A 103 14.97 -7.61 21.94
N GLU A 104 15.47 -6.77 22.85
CA GLU A 104 14.66 -5.95 23.75
C GLU A 104 13.80 -4.95 22.98
N ARG A 105 14.37 -4.32 21.95
CA ARG A 105 13.66 -3.40 21.06
C ARG A 105 12.52 -4.10 20.34
N SER A 106 12.79 -5.31 19.81
CA SER A 106 11.77 -6.12 19.13
C SER A 106 10.64 -6.53 20.08
N ALA A 107 10.98 -6.96 21.29
CA ALA A 107 9.99 -7.30 22.32
C ALA A 107 9.16 -6.08 22.72
N LYS A 108 9.78 -4.91 22.89
CA LYS A 108 9.09 -3.66 23.24
C LYS A 108 8.17 -3.18 22.12
N TRP A 109 8.60 -3.27 20.87
CA TRP A 109 7.74 -2.99 19.71
C TRP A 109 6.55 -3.94 19.62
N ALA A 110 6.75 -5.23 19.92
CA ALA A 110 5.67 -6.21 19.95
C ALA A 110 4.64 -5.88 21.04
N GLU A 111 5.08 -5.46 22.23
CA GLU A 111 4.21 -4.99 23.32
C GLU A 111 3.38 -3.77 22.90
N ILE A 112 4.03 -2.72 22.38
CA ILE A 112 3.37 -1.49 21.91
C ILE A 112 2.35 -1.80 20.82
N SER A 113 2.75 -2.59 19.82
CA SER A 113 1.88 -2.99 18.72
C SER A 113 0.68 -3.78 19.22
N SER A 114 0.88 -4.67 20.19
CA SER A 114 -0.20 -5.44 20.82
C SER A 114 -1.20 -4.54 21.54
N LEU A 115 -0.73 -3.57 22.33
CA LEU A 115 -1.58 -2.60 23.02
C LEU A 115 -2.41 -1.75 22.05
N ARG A 116 -1.79 -1.26 20.98
CA ARG A 116 -2.48 -0.49 19.93
C ARG A 116 -3.56 -1.33 19.25
N ARG A 117 -3.22 -2.55 18.80
CA ARG A 117 -4.17 -3.48 18.17
C ARG A 117 -5.32 -3.84 19.10
N ALA A 118 -5.04 -4.08 20.37
CA ALA A 118 -6.06 -4.43 21.36
C ALA A 118 -7.05 -3.29 21.63
N ALA A 119 -6.61 -2.04 21.50
CA ALA A 119 -7.43 -0.85 21.66
C ALA A 119 -8.24 -0.52 20.40
N THR A 120 -7.62 -0.54 19.22
CA THR A 120 -8.30 -0.20 17.95
C THR A 120 -9.19 -1.35 17.45
N GLY A 121 -8.78 -2.61 17.64
CA GLY A 121 -9.55 -3.79 17.21
C GLY A 121 -10.85 -4.02 17.99
N ARG A 122 -11.06 -3.31 19.11
CA ARG A 122 -12.28 -3.37 19.92
C ARG A 122 -12.97 -2.01 20.05
N PHE A 123 -12.67 -1.09 19.15
CA PHE A 123 -13.14 0.28 19.24
C PHE A 123 -14.66 0.42 19.27
N THR A 124 -15.40 -0.45 18.57
CA THR A 124 -16.86 -0.38 18.49
C THR A 124 -17.59 -1.49 19.24
N THR A 125 -16.91 -2.26 20.10
CA THR A 125 -17.57 -3.33 20.88
C THR A 125 -18.59 -2.76 21.88
N PRO A 126 -19.55 -3.55 22.38
CA PRO A 126 -20.48 -3.08 23.41
C PRO A 126 -19.74 -2.44 24.60
N ASN A 127 -20.27 -1.31 25.10
CA ASN A 127 -19.70 -0.49 26.19
C ASN A 127 -18.34 0.19 25.90
N SER A 128 -17.78 0.06 24.69
CA SER A 128 -16.62 0.83 24.27
C SER A 128 -16.98 2.29 23.96
N ILE A 129 -15.96 3.14 23.92
CA ILE A 129 -16.11 4.57 23.58
C ILE A 129 -16.57 4.81 22.14
N GLY A 130 -16.37 3.84 21.24
CA GLY A 130 -16.80 3.88 19.85
C GLY A 130 -18.06 3.06 19.58
N CYS A 131 -18.76 2.54 20.59
CA CYS A 131 -19.88 1.61 20.41
C CYS A 131 -20.99 2.13 19.47
N ARG A 132 -21.24 3.45 19.48
CA ARG A 132 -22.22 4.09 18.58
C ARG A 132 -21.85 4.00 17.08
N TYR A 133 -20.59 3.70 16.77
CA TYR A 133 -20.07 3.56 15.42
C TYR A 133 -19.96 2.11 14.95
N ALA A 134 -20.55 1.15 15.68
CA ALA A 134 -20.57 -0.26 15.27
C ALA A 134 -21.16 -0.47 13.87
N TYR A 135 -22.01 0.44 13.39
CA TYR A 135 -22.53 0.42 12.02
C TYR A 135 -21.42 0.47 10.96
N MET A 136 -20.27 1.10 11.24
CA MET A 136 -19.15 1.20 10.30
C MET A 136 -18.47 -0.16 10.08
N VAL A 137 -18.48 -1.02 11.09
CA VAL A 137 -17.98 -2.40 10.97
C VAL A 137 -18.93 -3.22 10.10
N GLU A 138 -20.23 -3.08 10.34
CA GLU A 138 -21.25 -3.81 9.57
C GLU A 138 -21.30 -3.36 8.10
N GLU A 139 -21.15 -2.06 7.84
CA GLU A 139 -21.07 -1.52 6.48
C GLU A 139 -19.91 -2.13 5.69
N GLN A 140 -18.70 -2.15 6.27
CA GLN A 140 -17.55 -2.78 5.63
C GLN A 140 -17.77 -4.28 5.39
N ARG A 141 -18.36 -4.98 6.38
CA ARG A 141 -18.67 -6.41 6.27
C ARG A 141 -19.60 -6.68 5.09
N GLN A 142 -20.62 -5.86 4.91
CA GLN A 142 -21.57 -6.00 3.82
C GLN A 142 -20.91 -5.78 2.46
N CYS A 143 -20.04 -4.77 2.33
CA CYS A 143 -19.29 -4.52 1.10
C CYS A 143 -18.29 -5.64 0.75
N LEU A 144 -17.73 -6.32 1.75
CA LEU A 144 -16.78 -7.41 1.55
C LEU A 144 -17.44 -8.77 1.32
N LYS A 145 -18.72 -8.94 1.67
CA LYS A 145 -19.39 -10.24 1.59
C LYS A 145 -19.55 -10.66 0.12
N LEU A 146 -19.20 -11.91 -0.19
CA LEU A 146 -19.45 -12.49 -1.51
C LEU A 146 -20.96 -12.68 -1.71
N ASN A 147 -21.46 -12.45 -2.94
CA ASN A 147 -22.84 -12.77 -3.28
C ASN A 147 -23.05 -14.30 -3.32
N SER A 148 -22.01 -15.07 -3.66
CA SER A 148 -22.04 -16.53 -3.68
C SER A 148 -21.44 -17.13 -2.41
N GLY A 149 -22.28 -17.38 -1.40
CA GLY A 149 -21.94 -18.16 -0.20
C GLY A 149 -21.51 -17.33 1.03
N ASP A 150 -20.90 -17.99 2.01
CA ASP A 150 -20.53 -17.41 3.31
C ASP A 150 -19.07 -16.92 3.38
N GLY A 151 -18.54 -16.41 2.26
CA GLY A 151 -17.17 -15.91 2.15
C GLY A 151 -17.09 -14.39 2.01
N TYR A 152 -15.85 -13.89 1.94
CA TYR A 152 -15.55 -12.47 1.74
C TYR A 152 -14.55 -12.30 0.59
N HIS A 153 -14.65 -11.18 -0.13
CA HIS A 153 -13.64 -10.70 -1.04
C HIS A 153 -12.28 -10.58 -0.34
N SER A 154 -11.23 -11.10 -0.97
CA SER A 154 -9.87 -10.96 -0.46
C SER A 154 -9.27 -9.63 -0.92
N ILE A 155 -9.39 -9.31 -2.21
CA ILE A 155 -9.14 -7.98 -2.77
C ILE A 155 -10.44 -7.16 -2.74
N VAL A 156 -10.37 -5.92 -2.25
CA VAL A 156 -11.53 -5.02 -2.17
C VAL A 156 -12.18 -4.77 -3.55
N PRO A 157 -13.53 -4.79 -3.67
CA PRO A 157 -14.22 -4.62 -4.95
C PRO A 157 -13.90 -3.32 -5.71
N SER A 158 -13.67 -2.22 -5.00
CA SER A 158 -13.35 -0.91 -5.60
C SER A 158 -12.06 -0.92 -6.43
N PHE A 159 -11.11 -1.83 -6.13
CA PHE A 159 -9.93 -2.04 -6.95
C PHE A 159 -10.31 -2.59 -8.33
N PHE A 160 -11.18 -3.61 -8.39
CA PHE A 160 -11.63 -4.16 -9.67
C PHE A 160 -12.46 -3.16 -10.47
N ASN A 161 -13.24 -2.31 -9.80
CA ASN A 161 -13.96 -1.20 -10.46
C ASN A 161 -12.99 -0.21 -11.14
N LEU A 162 -11.86 0.15 -10.49
CA LEU A 162 -10.81 0.94 -11.15
C LEU A 162 -10.27 0.24 -12.40
N ILE A 163 -9.93 -1.05 -12.30
CA ILE A 163 -9.36 -1.80 -13.43
C ILE A 163 -10.36 -1.94 -14.59
N ASN A 164 -11.64 -2.20 -14.29
CA ASN A 164 -12.72 -2.22 -15.28
C ASN A 164 -12.87 -0.86 -15.96
N LEU A 165 -12.82 0.25 -15.22
CA LEU A 165 -12.83 1.58 -15.81
C LEU A 165 -11.66 1.77 -16.79
N LEU A 166 -10.43 1.49 -16.37
CA LEU A 166 -9.24 1.64 -17.24
C LEU A 166 -9.37 0.80 -18.51
N SER A 167 -9.88 -0.42 -18.38
CA SER A 167 -10.11 -1.33 -19.50
C SER A 167 -11.21 -0.85 -20.45
N ASN A 168 -12.32 -0.33 -19.91
CA ASN A 168 -13.41 0.24 -20.70
C ASN A 168 -12.99 1.51 -21.46
N LEU A 169 -12.04 2.28 -20.92
CA LEU A 169 -11.45 3.44 -21.56
C LEU A 169 -10.34 3.11 -22.58
N ASP A 170 -10.09 1.81 -22.82
CA ASP A 170 -8.97 1.28 -23.60
C ASP A 170 -7.62 1.86 -23.16
N TRP A 171 -7.47 2.14 -21.87
CA TRP A 171 -6.32 2.82 -21.32
C TRP A 171 -5.21 1.81 -21.02
N SER A 172 -4.06 1.94 -21.68
CA SER A 172 -2.91 1.07 -21.40
C SER A 172 -2.33 1.36 -20.01
N PHE A 173 -2.10 0.31 -19.22
CA PHE A 173 -1.47 0.44 -17.90
C PHE A 173 -0.45 -0.69 -17.64
N THR A 174 0.47 -0.41 -16.71
CA THR A 174 1.29 -1.39 -16.01
C THR A 174 0.85 -1.45 -14.56
N LEU A 175 0.58 -2.63 -14.04
CA LEU A 175 0.14 -2.87 -12.68
C LEU A 175 1.17 -3.75 -11.95
N ILE A 176 1.79 -3.18 -10.91
CA ILE A 176 2.80 -3.84 -10.10
C ILE A 176 2.25 -3.95 -8.67
N PHE A 177 1.87 -5.14 -8.27
CA PHE A 177 1.53 -5.43 -6.88
C PHE A 177 2.81 -5.41 -6.02
N ARG A 178 2.80 -4.67 -4.92
CA ARG A 178 3.95 -4.45 -4.04
C ARG A 178 3.62 -5.00 -2.66
N THR A 179 4.56 -5.66 -2.00
CA THR A 179 4.40 -6.06 -0.60
C THR A 179 5.75 -6.31 0.04
N PHE A 180 5.84 -6.15 1.36
CA PHE A 180 6.95 -6.66 2.16
C PHE A 180 6.72 -8.11 2.64
N GLY A 181 5.47 -8.58 2.57
CA GLY A 181 5.00 -9.85 3.10
C GLY A 181 4.98 -11.01 2.09
N SER A 182 4.11 -11.98 2.36
CA SER A 182 4.01 -13.23 1.60
C SER A 182 2.68 -13.41 0.86
N ASP A 183 1.84 -12.39 0.80
CA ASP A 183 0.48 -12.47 0.21
C ASP A 183 0.45 -12.40 -1.31
N LEU A 184 1.58 -12.07 -1.93
CA LEU A 184 1.67 -11.87 -3.38
C LEU A 184 1.11 -13.05 -4.22
N PRO A 185 1.41 -14.33 -3.92
CA PRO A 185 0.85 -15.44 -4.68
C PRO A 185 -0.69 -15.48 -4.67
N LYS A 186 -1.32 -15.17 -3.53
CA LYS A 186 -2.79 -15.18 -3.39
C LYS A 186 -3.44 -14.05 -4.18
N VAL A 187 -2.84 -12.86 -4.13
CA VAL A 187 -3.30 -11.70 -4.91
C VAL A 187 -3.23 -11.98 -6.41
N LEU A 188 -2.14 -12.62 -6.87
CA LEU A 188 -1.99 -12.97 -8.28
C LEU A 188 -2.94 -14.10 -8.71
N GLU A 189 -3.29 -15.02 -7.83
CA GLU A 189 -4.32 -16.05 -8.07
C GLU A 189 -5.70 -15.40 -8.24
N GLU A 190 -6.11 -14.52 -7.33
CA GLU A 190 -7.39 -13.79 -7.42
C GLU A 190 -7.44 -12.88 -8.65
N TRP A 191 -6.33 -12.21 -8.99
CA TRP A 191 -6.20 -11.47 -10.25
C TRP A 191 -6.44 -12.36 -11.48
N GLN A 192 -5.86 -13.57 -11.51
CA GLN A 192 -6.09 -14.51 -12.62
C GLN A 192 -7.55 -14.94 -12.71
N GLN A 193 -8.19 -15.23 -11.57
CA GLN A 193 -9.62 -15.55 -11.53
C GLN A 193 -10.46 -14.39 -12.08
N PHE A 194 -10.08 -13.14 -11.76
CA PHE A 194 -10.73 -11.96 -12.30
C PHE A 194 -10.58 -11.86 -13.81
N VAL A 195 -9.35 -11.92 -14.35
CA VAL A 195 -9.12 -11.85 -15.81
C VAL A 195 -9.82 -12.98 -16.56
N GLN A 196 -9.90 -14.18 -15.98
CA GLN A 196 -10.58 -15.34 -16.58
C GLN A 196 -12.11 -15.28 -16.48
N GLY A 197 -12.68 -14.31 -15.77
CA GLY A 197 -14.13 -14.19 -15.59
C GLY A 197 -14.74 -15.15 -14.56
N THR A 198 -13.92 -15.86 -13.79
CA THR A 198 -14.38 -16.75 -12.71
C THR A 198 -14.61 -16.00 -11.40
N HIS A 199 -13.94 -14.85 -11.20
CA HIS A 199 -14.21 -13.95 -10.06
C HIS A 199 -15.61 -13.32 -10.13
N GLU A 200 -16.14 -12.90 -8.98
CA GLU A 200 -17.48 -12.32 -8.86
C GLU A 200 -17.59 -10.93 -9.47
N CYS A 201 -16.56 -10.08 -9.33
CA CYS A 201 -16.59 -8.69 -9.85
C CYS A 201 -16.60 -8.58 -11.39
N LYS A 202 -16.35 -9.68 -12.11
CA LYS A 202 -16.27 -9.82 -13.59
C LYS A 202 -15.39 -8.80 -14.34
N PRO A 203 -14.53 -9.26 -15.26
CA PRO A 203 -13.70 -8.36 -16.06
C PRO A 203 -14.55 -7.70 -17.16
N GLU A 204 -14.33 -6.41 -17.38
CA GLU A 204 -15.00 -5.62 -18.41
C GLU A 204 -14.00 -4.86 -19.29
N GLY A 205 -14.43 -4.46 -20.49
CA GLY A 205 -13.63 -3.61 -21.38
C GLY A 205 -12.64 -4.35 -22.28
N SER A 206 -12.01 -3.58 -23.17
CA SER A 206 -11.18 -4.11 -24.26
C SER A 206 -9.81 -4.58 -23.80
N VAL A 207 -9.20 -3.92 -22.81
CA VAL A 207 -7.88 -4.29 -22.28
C VAL A 207 -7.95 -5.67 -21.63
N LEU A 208 -8.90 -5.87 -20.71
CA LEU A 208 -9.07 -7.15 -20.02
C LEU A 208 -9.51 -8.26 -20.96
N ARG A 209 -10.35 -7.98 -21.97
CA ARG A 209 -10.69 -8.97 -23.00
C ARG A 209 -9.43 -9.47 -23.71
N ARG A 210 -8.56 -8.57 -24.18
CA ARG A 210 -7.29 -8.95 -24.81
C ARG A 210 -6.37 -9.74 -23.87
N MET A 211 -6.34 -9.38 -22.58
CA MET A 211 -5.59 -10.13 -21.56
C MET A 211 -6.16 -11.54 -21.35
N SER A 212 -7.48 -11.70 -21.36
CA SER A 212 -8.15 -13.00 -21.20
C SER A 212 -7.93 -13.92 -22.41
N GLU A 213 -7.92 -13.36 -23.62
CA GLU A 213 -7.67 -14.08 -24.87
C GLU A 213 -6.19 -14.50 -24.99
N ASN A 214 -5.27 -13.72 -24.42
CA ASN A 214 -3.83 -13.95 -24.44
C ASN A 214 -3.29 -14.06 -23.02
N ILE A 215 -3.82 -15.02 -22.25
CA ILE A 215 -3.46 -15.15 -20.84
C ILE A 215 -1.97 -15.47 -20.68
N VAL A 216 -1.29 -14.63 -19.89
CA VAL A 216 0.11 -14.81 -19.50
C VAL A 216 0.18 -14.75 -17.98
N THR A 217 0.83 -15.74 -17.37
CA THR A 217 1.06 -15.75 -15.93
C THR A 217 1.81 -14.46 -15.52
N PRO A 218 1.27 -13.67 -14.57
CA PRO A 218 1.94 -12.48 -14.06
C PRO A 218 3.35 -12.81 -13.57
N ARG A 219 4.34 -12.01 -13.97
CA ARG A 219 5.71 -12.16 -13.49
C ARG A 219 5.82 -11.73 -12.04
N THR A 220 6.74 -12.35 -11.33
CA THR A 220 7.07 -12.03 -9.94
C THR A 220 8.53 -11.67 -9.83
N GLY A 221 8.89 -10.85 -8.84
CA GLY A 221 10.28 -10.61 -8.49
C GLY A 221 10.39 -10.21 -7.03
N CYS A 222 11.64 -10.10 -6.55
CA CYS A 222 11.91 -9.48 -5.26
C CYS A 222 13.08 -8.51 -5.35
N MET A 223 13.00 -7.46 -4.54
CA MET A 223 14.12 -6.57 -4.29
C MET A 223 15.00 -7.16 -3.18
N TYR A 224 16.30 -6.97 -3.30
CA TYR A 224 17.26 -7.08 -2.21
C TYR A 224 18.04 -5.77 -2.12
N ARG A 225 18.24 -5.27 -0.91
CA ARG A 225 19.00 -4.04 -0.65
C ARG A 225 20.06 -4.32 0.41
N ASP A 226 21.28 -3.91 0.11
CA ASP A 226 22.40 -3.95 1.03
C ASP A 226 23.11 -2.59 0.96
N HIS A 227 22.89 -1.76 1.98
CA HIS A 227 23.29 -0.35 1.97
C HIS A 227 22.76 0.41 0.72
N GLU A 228 23.66 0.97 -0.09
CA GLU A 228 23.34 1.70 -1.33
C GLU A 228 23.13 0.77 -2.54
N GLU A 229 23.48 -0.51 -2.40
CA GLU A 229 23.37 -1.49 -3.49
C GLU A 229 21.96 -2.07 -3.57
N MET A 230 21.45 -2.20 -4.80
CA MET A 230 20.13 -2.75 -5.07
C MET A 230 20.22 -3.86 -6.10
N TYR A 231 19.47 -4.93 -5.85
CA TYR A 231 19.38 -6.08 -6.74
C TYR A 231 17.92 -6.42 -6.98
N LEU A 232 17.59 -6.62 -8.25
CA LEU A 232 16.30 -7.10 -8.70
C LEU A 232 16.43 -8.58 -9.07
N CYS A 233 15.80 -9.44 -8.28
CA CYS A 233 15.71 -10.88 -8.52
C CYS A 233 14.44 -11.16 -9.34
N LEU A 234 14.59 -11.81 -10.50
CA LEU A 234 13.50 -12.07 -11.45
C LEU A 234 12.93 -13.47 -11.26
N GLY A 235 11.67 -13.56 -10.86
CA GLY A 235 10.90 -14.79 -10.66
C GLY A 235 10.50 -15.10 -9.21
N PRO A 236 11.25 -14.78 -8.15
CA PRO A 236 10.79 -15.07 -6.79
C PRO A 236 9.52 -14.32 -6.43
N SER A 237 8.64 -14.95 -5.66
CA SER A 237 7.43 -14.34 -5.09
C SER A 237 7.54 -14.17 -3.57
N LEU A 238 8.76 -14.26 -3.03
CA LEU A 238 9.08 -14.21 -1.60
C LEU A 238 10.34 -13.37 -1.41
N SER A 239 10.47 -12.76 -0.23
CA SER A 239 11.64 -11.96 0.14
C SER A 239 12.86 -12.85 0.39
N ALA A 240 14.05 -12.34 0.11
CA ALA A 240 15.29 -13.02 0.48
C ALA A 240 15.42 -13.28 1.99
N SER A 241 14.78 -12.45 2.82
CA SER A 241 14.79 -12.63 4.27
C SER A 241 13.98 -13.83 4.76
N THR A 242 13.12 -14.42 3.94
CA THR A 242 12.34 -15.61 4.34
C THR A 242 13.09 -16.91 4.14
N ILE A 243 14.20 -16.91 3.40
CA ILE A 243 14.94 -18.11 3.03
C ILE A 243 16.15 -18.29 3.97
N ARG A 244 15.99 -19.14 4.99
CA ARG A 244 17.00 -19.38 6.04
C ARG A 244 18.33 -19.92 5.53
N SER A 245 18.35 -20.57 4.36
CA SER A 245 19.56 -21.15 3.77
C SER A 245 20.44 -20.13 3.04
N LEU A 246 19.98 -18.88 2.88
CA LEU A 246 20.79 -17.83 2.26
C LEU A 246 21.79 -17.28 3.27
N ASP A 247 23.06 -17.29 2.89
CA ASP A 247 24.16 -16.82 3.75
C ASP A 247 24.52 -15.35 3.48
N LEU A 248 23.53 -14.54 3.10
CA LEU A 248 23.70 -13.12 2.75
C LEU A 248 24.34 -12.32 3.89
N ALA A 249 24.01 -12.63 5.14
CA ALA A 249 24.58 -11.97 6.32
C ALA A 249 26.07 -12.29 6.57
N LYS A 250 26.62 -13.34 5.94
CA LYS A 250 28.04 -13.72 6.06
C LYS A 250 28.92 -13.10 4.98
N ILE A 251 28.34 -12.45 3.98
CA ILE A 251 29.09 -11.77 2.93
C ILE A 251 29.66 -10.49 3.55
N THR A 252 30.93 -10.53 3.94
CA THR A 252 31.64 -9.36 4.47
C THR A 252 32.18 -8.52 3.33
N HIS A 253 31.84 -7.22 3.33
CA HIS A 253 32.11 -6.23 2.28
C HIS A 253 31.30 -6.46 0.98
N PRO A 254 30.95 -5.38 0.24
CA PRO A 254 30.17 -5.51 -0.99
C PRO A 254 30.93 -6.33 -2.04
N ASN A 255 30.58 -7.60 -2.15
CA ASN A 255 31.03 -8.52 -3.17
C ASN A 255 29.84 -8.88 -4.05
N ASN A 256 29.64 -8.10 -5.12
CA ASN A 256 28.52 -8.26 -6.04
C ASN A 256 28.39 -9.69 -6.58
N VAL A 257 29.51 -10.36 -6.85
CA VAL A 257 29.52 -11.73 -7.36
C VAL A 257 28.97 -12.70 -6.31
N ALA A 258 29.41 -12.58 -5.06
CA ALA A 258 28.92 -13.40 -3.96
C ALA A 258 27.42 -13.16 -3.68
N ILE A 259 27.00 -11.88 -3.64
CA ILE A 259 25.60 -11.51 -3.41
C ILE A 259 24.70 -12.08 -4.50
N ILE A 260 25.06 -11.86 -5.78
CA ILE A 260 24.32 -12.41 -6.93
C ILE A 260 24.26 -13.94 -6.86
N THR A 261 25.36 -14.60 -6.46
CA THR A 261 25.41 -16.06 -6.35
C THR A 261 24.46 -16.58 -5.28
N GLU A 262 24.38 -15.92 -4.12
CA GLU A 262 23.41 -16.29 -3.08
C GLU A 262 21.97 -15.99 -3.50
N LEU A 263 21.70 -14.81 -4.08
CA LEU A 263 20.35 -14.43 -4.51
C LEU A 263 19.81 -15.34 -5.62
N LYS A 264 20.66 -15.93 -6.46
CA LYS A 264 20.25 -16.95 -7.45
C LYS A 264 19.70 -18.23 -6.82
N LYS A 265 19.97 -18.50 -5.54
CA LYS A 265 19.42 -19.66 -4.82
C LYS A 265 17.98 -19.43 -4.35
N LEU A 266 17.42 -18.22 -4.54
CA LEU A 266 16.02 -17.96 -4.24
C LEU A 266 15.12 -18.89 -5.07
N PRO A 267 14.03 -19.43 -4.48
CA PRO A 267 13.07 -20.24 -5.22
C PRO A 267 12.54 -19.49 -6.45
N ASN A 268 12.53 -20.17 -7.59
CA ASN A 268 12.09 -19.63 -8.89
C ASN A 268 12.89 -18.40 -9.37
N CYS A 269 14.11 -18.20 -8.89
CA CYS A 269 14.99 -17.13 -9.37
C CYS A 269 15.66 -17.51 -10.69
N HIS A 270 15.30 -16.83 -11.77
CA HIS A 270 15.86 -17.07 -13.10
C HIS A 270 17.08 -16.19 -13.38
N SER A 271 17.10 -15.00 -12.79
CA SER A 271 18.14 -14.00 -13.01
C SER A 271 18.17 -13.01 -11.85
N VAL A 272 19.35 -12.46 -11.58
CA VAL A 272 19.55 -11.39 -10.61
C VAL A 272 20.27 -10.28 -11.35
N ARG A 273 19.71 -9.07 -11.30
CA ARG A 273 20.28 -7.87 -11.89
C ARG A 273 20.65 -6.90 -10.78
N GLN A 274 21.91 -6.50 -10.72
CA GLN A 274 22.23 -5.29 -9.97
C GLN A 274 21.57 -4.11 -10.67
N THR A 275 20.98 -3.20 -9.92
CA THR A 275 20.27 -2.04 -10.44
C THR A 275 20.50 -0.84 -9.52
N ASN A 276 20.03 0.32 -9.94
CA ASN A 276 20.21 1.59 -9.26
C ASN A 276 18.96 2.47 -9.50
N LEU A 277 18.94 3.67 -8.91
CA LEU A 277 17.81 4.58 -9.03
C LEU A 277 17.54 5.06 -10.46
N HIS A 278 18.55 5.11 -11.33
CA HIS A 278 18.40 5.54 -12.72
C HIS A 278 17.71 4.49 -13.60
N GLU A 279 17.93 3.22 -13.32
CA GLU A 279 17.51 2.11 -14.20
C GLU A 279 16.34 1.30 -13.64
N LEU A 280 16.04 1.41 -12.34
CA LEU A 280 15.01 0.57 -11.72
C LEU A 280 13.64 0.78 -12.38
N ASN A 281 13.25 2.02 -12.71
CA ASN A 281 11.96 2.30 -13.35
C ASN A 281 11.80 1.55 -14.68
N SER A 282 12.76 1.72 -15.60
CA SER A 282 12.74 1.07 -16.91
C SER A 282 12.83 -0.45 -16.77
N HIS A 283 13.69 -0.95 -15.88
CA HIS A 283 13.80 -2.39 -15.61
C HIS A 283 12.47 -3.01 -15.18
N LEU A 284 11.70 -2.34 -14.31
CA LEU A 284 10.40 -2.84 -13.87
C LEU A 284 9.38 -2.83 -15.01
N ILE A 285 9.29 -1.73 -15.76
CA ILE A 285 8.35 -1.60 -16.88
C ILE A 285 8.65 -2.66 -17.96
N GLU A 286 9.90 -2.78 -18.39
CA GLU A 286 10.33 -3.77 -19.38
C GLU A 286 10.13 -5.21 -18.91
N TYR A 287 10.32 -5.47 -17.62
CA TYR A 287 10.16 -6.80 -17.06
C TYR A 287 8.68 -7.22 -17.03
N PHE A 288 7.78 -6.35 -16.56
CA PHE A 288 6.36 -6.67 -16.45
C PHE A 288 5.61 -6.55 -17.78
N ALA A 289 6.12 -5.80 -18.76
CA ALA A 289 5.60 -5.82 -20.13
C ALA A 289 5.55 -7.24 -20.73
N GLN A 290 6.43 -8.14 -20.27
CA GLN A 290 6.48 -9.55 -20.69
C GLN A 290 5.41 -10.44 -20.02
N SER A 291 4.54 -9.88 -19.19
CA SER A 291 3.39 -10.56 -18.58
C SER A 291 2.14 -9.69 -18.63
N ASN A 292 1.81 -9.21 -19.83
CA ASN A 292 0.68 -8.32 -20.09
C ASN A 292 0.70 -7.03 -19.25
N ASN A 293 1.89 -6.53 -18.90
CA ASN A 293 2.09 -5.38 -18.01
C ASN A 293 1.54 -5.59 -16.59
N VAL A 294 1.36 -6.84 -16.12
CA VAL A 294 0.91 -7.14 -14.76
C VAL A 294 1.92 -8.04 -14.06
N GLY A 295 2.25 -7.74 -12.82
CA GLY A 295 3.10 -8.58 -12.01
C GLY A 295 3.21 -8.15 -10.56
N GLY A 296 4.11 -8.82 -9.84
CA GLY A 296 4.32 -8.62 -8.41
C GLY A 296 5.78 -8.40 -8.07
N LEU A 297 6.05 -7.55 -7.09
CA LEU A 297 7.39 -7.27 -6.58
C LEU A 297 7.39 -7.27 -5.05
N VAL A 298 8.12 -8.21 -4.47
CA VAL A 298 8.34 -8.28 -3.02
C VAL A 298 9.49 -7.34 -2.62
N ASP A 299 9.20 -6.33 -1.82
CA ASP A 299 10.18 -5.40 -1.27
C ASP A 299 11.00 -6.01 -0.13
N TYR A 300 12.17 -5.44 0.13
CA TYR A 300 13.10 -5.95 1.14
C TYR A 300 12.86 -5.29 2.51
N TYR A 301 11.98 -5.90 3.32
CA TYR A 301 11.62 -5.40 4.65
C TYR A 301 12.81 -5.12 5.59
N PRO A 302 13.86 -5.98 5.65
CA PRO A 302 14.97 -5.73 6.55
C PRO A 302 15.67 -4.38 6.33
N ALA A 303 15.79 -3.90 5.10
CA ALA A 303 16.35 -2.57 4.85
C ALA A 303 15.49 -1.47 5.49
N TRP A 304 14.18 -1.53 5.29
CA TRP A 304 13.25 -0.56 5.86
C TRP A 304 13.25 -0.60 7.40
N ALA A 305 13.20 -1.79 7.99
CA ALA A 305 13.24 -1.99 9.43
C ALA A 305 14.55 -1.50 10.06
N GLN A 306 15.71 -1.78 9.45
CA GLN A 306 17.02 -1.34 9.94
C GLN A 306 17.18 0.18 9.92
N ALA A 307 16.51 0.87 8.98
CA ALA A 307 16.49 2.33 8.91
C ALA A 307 15.42 2.97 9.80
N ALA A 308 14.85 2.23 10.77
CA ALA A 308 13.76 2.68 11.63
C ALA A 308 12.53 3.17 10.84
N GLU A 309 12.18 2.41 9.79
CA GLU A 309 11.00 2.65 8.95
C GLU A 309 11.00 4.01 8.23
N ARG A 310 12.19 4.59 8.05
CA ARG A 310 12.36 5.81 7.26
C ARG A 310 12.20 5.54 5.78
N ARG A 311 11.66 6.53 5.08
CA ARG A 311 11.33 6.45 3.67
C ARG A 311 12.51 6.07 2.79
N CYS A 312 13.72 6.54 3.10
CA CYS A 312 14.92 6.25 2.31
C CYS A 312 15.26 4.75 2.18
N ALA A 313 14.73 3.91 3.07
CA ALA A 313 14.89 2.47 3.05
C ALA A 313 13.60 1.70 2.72
N GLY A 314 12.51 2.43 2.43
CA GLY A 314 11.21 1.87 2.10
C GLY A 314 11.13 1.34 0.67
N LYS A 315 9.91 1.35 0.13
CA LYS A 315 9.61 0.88 -1.22
C LYS A 315 10.15 1.88 -2.24
N VAL A 316 11.21 1.49 -2.94
CA VAL A 316 11.89 2.37 -3.90
C VAL A 316 10.97 2.66 -5.09
N PHE A 317 10.78 3.94 -5.40
CA PHE A 317 9.90 4.41 -6.47
C PHE A 317 10.55 5.57 -7.23
N PRO A 318 11.48 5.26 -8.16
CA PRO A 318 12.07 6.26 -9.03
C PRO A 318 11.12 6.60 -10.18
N ILE A 319 11.02 7.89 -10.51
CA ILE A 319 10.21 8.39 -11.62
C ILE A 319 10.99 9.46 -12.43
N PRO A 320 10.67 9.67 -13.72
CA PRO A 320 11.27 10.72 -14.55
C PRO A 320 10.76 12.13 -14.20
N PHE A 321 10.94 12.60 -12.96
CA PHE A 321 10.39 13.86 -12.47
C PHE A 321 10.93 15.07 -13.22
N SER A 322 12.25 15.20 -13.36
CA SER A 322 12.88 16.37 -13.97
C SER A 322 12.76 16.44 -15.49
N LYS A 323 12.34 15.35 -16.13
CA LYS A 323 12.11 15.26 -17.58
C LYS A 323 10.64 15.12 -17.96
N ARG A 324 9.72 15.57 -17.09
CA ARG A 324 8.29 15.55 -17.42
C ARG A 324 7.99 16.42 -18.63
N GLY A 325 7.20 15.87 -19.53
CA GLY A 325 6.71 16.53 -20.75
C GLY A 325 5.56 15.76 -21.37
N GLU A 326 5.15 16.18 -22.56
CA GLU A 326 4.23 15.39 -23.38
C GLU A 326 4.86 14.03 -23.72
N GLY A 327 4.10 12.95 -23.57
CA GLY A 327 4.56 11.58 -23.86
C GLY A 327 5.18 10.82 -22.68
N VAL A 328 5.39 11.44 -21.52
CA VAL A 328 5.83 10.72 -20.31
C VAL A 328 4.64 10.00 -19.67
N ASN A 329 4.84 8.76 -19.24
CA ASN A 329 3.86 7.95 -18.53
C ASN A 329 3.30 8.68 -17.30
N TYR A 330 2.06 8.36 -16.92
CA TYR A 330 1.58 8.70 -15.58
C TYR A 330 2.08 7.66 -14.58
N TYR A 331 2.38 8.11 -13.37
CA TYR A 331 2.87 7.24 -12.30
C TYR A 331 2.05 7.45 -11.03
N VAL A 332 1.60 6.37 -10.41
CA VAL A 332 0.92 6.41 -9.10
C VAL A 332 1.36 5.26 -8.22
N PHE A 333 1.44 5.51 -6.92
CA PHE A 333 1.73 4.54 -5.87
C PHE A 333 0.65 4.61 -4.80
N PHE A 334 -0.10 3.53 -4.64
CA PHE A 334 -1.11 3.36 -3.62
C PHE A 334 -0.54 2.57 -2.44
N ASP A 335 -0.67 3.11 -1.23
CA ASP A 335 -0.25 2.46 0.01
C ASP A 335 -0.93 3.15 1.19
N ASP A 336 -1.36 2.41 2.21
CA ASP A 336 -2.01 2.98 3.40
C ASP A 336 -0.99 3.68 4.33
N ASN A 337 0.30 3.34 4.22
CA ASN A 337 1.36 3.90 5.04
C ASN A 337 2.17 5.01 4.34
N ILE A 338 1.52 5.71 3.39
CA ILE A 338 2.04 6.94 2.80
C ILE A 338 1.67 8.13 3.69
N PHE A 339 2.68 8.93 4.04
CA PHE A 339 2.51 10.17 4.79
C PHE A 339 3.19 11.30 4.01
N ILE A 340 2.41 12.07 3.23
CA ILE A 340 2.95 13.13 2.36
C ILE A 340 3.77 14.13 3.18
N GLY A 341 5.00 14.40 2.75
CA GLY A 341 5.91 15.33 3.42
C GLY A 341 6.59 14.78 4.68
N ASN A 342 6.36 13.52 5.05
CA ASN A 342 6.89 12.92 6.27
C ASN A 342 8.00 11.90 5.96
N ASP A 343 9.07 11.91 6.76
CA ASP A 343 10.21 10.99 6.62
C ASP A 343 9.85 9.53 6.99
N ARG A 344 8.75 9.31 7.70
CA ARG A 344 8.21 7.98 8.05
C ARG A 344 7.28 7.39 6.99
N SER A 345 7.11 8.06 5.84
CA SER A 345 6.36 7.53 4.71
C SER A 345 7.04 6.27 4.16
N ILE A 346 6.28 5.23 3.82
CA ILE A 346 6.84 3.95 3.36
C ILE A 346 7.49 4.00 1.96
N VAL A 347 7.19 5.01 1.15
CA VAL A 347 7.64 5.11 -0.24
C VAL A 347 8.88 6.01 -0.37
N ASP A 348 9.96 5.47 -0.94
CA ASP A 348 11.15 6.23 -1.35
C ASP A 348 10.95 6.81 -2.76
N LEU A 349 10.15 7.88 -2.85
CA LEU A 349 9.89 8.57 -4.10
C LEU A 349 11.12 9.42 -4.49
N ARG A 350 11.69 9.16 -5.67
CA ARG A 350 12.88 9.86 -6.16
C ARG A 350 12.75 10.25 -7.62
N ASP A 351 13.41 11.34 -7.99
CA ASP A 351 13.67 11.62 -9.40
C ASP A 351 14.75 10.66 -9.90
N GLU A 352 14.45 9.82 -10.87
CA GLU A 352 15.38 8.83 -11.40
C GLU A 352 16.61 9.46 -12.04
N HIS A 353 16.55 10.73 -12.48
CA HIS A 353 17.68 11.40 -13.12
C HIS A 353 18.62 12.07 -12.13
N THR A 354 18.07 12.78 -11.15
CA THR A 354 18.85 13.54 -10.17
C THR A 354 19.09 12.78 -8.87
N MET A 355 18.41 11.64 -8.67
CA MET A 355 18.38 10.82 -7.45
C MET A 355 17.84 11.55 -6.21
N LYS A 356 17.36 12.79 -6.37
CA LYS A 356 16.81 13.60 -5.28
C LYS A 356 15.51 13.01 -4.79
N SER A 357 15.37 12.92 -3.47
CA SER A 357 14.11 12.58 -2.84
C SER A 357 13.07 13.67 -3.11
N LEU A 358 11.88 13.25 -3.50
CA LEU A 358 10.75 14.12 -3.82
C LEU A 358 9.81 14.13 -2.64
N ILE A 359 9.94 15.14 -1.79
CA ILE A 359 9.21 15.26 -0.53
C ILE A 359 8.35 16.52 -0.56
N GLY A 360 7.11 16.39 -0.12
CA GLY A 360 6.19 17.51 0.09
C GLY A 360 5.04 17.57 -0.90
N SER A 361 4.04 18.39 -0.59
CA SER A 361 2.74 18.35 -1.26
C SER A 361 2.78 18.65 -2.76
N THR A 362 3.77 19.39 -3.26
CA THR A 362 3.86 19.71 -4.69
C THR A 362 4.59 18.64 -5.50
N SER A 363 5.57 17.95 -4.91
CA SER A 363 6.44 16.99 -5.59
C SER A 363 6.01 15.54 -5.38
N GLU A 364 5.41 15.23 -4.22
CA GLU A 364 5.05 13.88 -3.77
C GLU A 364 3.58 13.55 -3.99
N ARG A 365 2.68 14.47 -3.62
CA ARG A 365 1.23 14.30 -3.73
C ARG A 365 0.77 13.80 -5.11
N PRO A 366 1.30 14.28 -6.25
CA PRO A 366 0.79 13.82 -7.55
C PRO A 366 1.09 12.34 -7.85
N PHE A 367 2.01 11.71 -7.10
CA PHE A 367 2.46 10.32 -7.35
C PHE A 367 2.06 9.37 -6.23
N CYS A 368 1.96 9.86 -4.99
CA CYS A 368 1.70 9.02 -3.84
C CYS A 368 0.26 9.22 -3.34
N ILE A 369 -0.44 8.11 -3.13
CA ILE A 369 -1.84 8.07 -2.72
C ILE A 369 -1.91 7.38 -1.36
N PRO A 370 -2.10 8.12 -0.27
CA PRO A 370 -2.37 7.54 1.05
C PRO A 370 -3.75 6.90 1.03
N VAL A 371 -3.79 5.56 1.10
CA VAL A 371 -5.03 4.79 1.01
C VAL A 371 -5.74 4.73 2.37
N ASN A 372 -7.02 5.08 2.37
CA ASN A 372 -7.92 4.88 3.50
C ASN A 372 -8.64 3.55 3.33
N ALA A 373 -8.30 2.57 4.16
CA ALA A 373 -8.84 1.22 4.09
C ALA A 373 -10.38 1.18 4.22
N TYR A 374 -10.98 2.02 5.07
CA TYR A 374 -12.44 2.08 5.22
C TYR A 374 -13.11 2.57 3.93
N GLU A 375 -12.60 3.64 3.32
CA GLU A 375 -13.16 4.17 2.08
C GLU A 375 -12.88 3.25 0.89
N ALA A 376 -11.72 2.59 0.85
CA ALA A 376 -11.42 1.58 -0.16
C ALA A 376 -12.42 0.41 -0.12
N ILE A 377 -12.97 0.07 1.04
CA ILE A 377 -14.02 -0.96 1.16
C ILE A 377 -15.40 -0.39 0.81
N THR A 378 -15.74 0.77 1.36
CA THR A 378 -17.14 1.27 1.42
C THR A 378 -17.52 2.21 0.27
N ASN A 379 -16.54 2.77 -0.44
CA ASN A 379 -16.76 3.59 -1.62
C ASN A 379 -16.26 2.85 -2.88
N GLU A 380 -17.20 2.43 -3.71
CA GLU A 380 -16.93 1.72 -4.96
C GLU A 380 -15.99 2.49 -5.90
N ASP A 381 -16.13 3.82 -5.94
CA ASP A 381 -15.34 4.71 -6.81
C ASP A 381 -14.05 5.24 -6.14
N TYR A 382 -13.69 4.76 -4.94
CA TYR A 382 -12.58 5.29 -4.15
C TYR A 382 -11.26 5.40 -4.95
N PHE A 383 -10.79 4.30 -5.52
CA PHE A 383 -9.53 4.29 -6.28
C PHE A 383 -9.61 5.12 -7.57
N ILE A 384 -10.80 5.23 -8.17
CA ILE A 384 -11.07 6.07 -9.35
C ILE A 384 -10.95 7.55 -8.98
N ASP A 385 -11.55 7.94 -7.86
CA ASP A 385 -11.49 9.31 -7.32
C ASP A 385 -10.04 9.67 -6.97
N CYS A 386 -9.32 8.79 -6.26
CA CYS A 386 -7.91 8.99 -5.95
C CYS A 386 -7.05 9.17 -7.21
N LEU A 387 -7.21 8.30 -8.21
CA LEU A 387 -6.48 8.39 -9.48
C LEU A 387 -6.78 9.71 -10.18
N SER A 388 -8.05 10.08 -10.29
CA SER A 388 -8.49 11.33 -10.92
C SER A 388 -7.79 12.54 -10.30
N GLU A 389 -7.76 12.64 -8.96
CA GLU A 389 -7.09 13.74 -8.27
C GLU A 389 -5.57 13.76 -8.53
N ARG A 390 -4.92 12.59 -8.58
CA ARG A 390 -3.48 12.53 -8.91
C ARG A 390 -3.18 12.96 -10.33
N LEU A 391 -4.01 12.57 -11.28
CA LEU A 391 -3.78 12.93 -12.69
C LEU A 391 -4.05 14.42 -12.92
N LYS A 392 -4.99 15.04 -12.21
CA LYS A 392 -5.13 16.51 -12.19
C LYS A 392 -3.87 17.19 -11.68
N ASP A 393 -3.34 16.72 -10.55
CA ASP A 393 -2.09 17.23 -9.97
C ASP A 393 -0.91 17.06 -10.96
N GLN A 394 -0.81 15.94 -11.68
CA GLN A 394 0.24 15.69 -12.70
C GLN A 394 0.07 16.53 -13.97
N LEU A 395 -1.16 16.94 -14.28
CA LEU A 395 -1.49 17.82 -15.41
C LEU A 395 -1.48 19.31 -15.04
N ASN A 396 -1.35 19.64 -13.74
CA ASN A 396 -1.50 20.99 -13.19
C ASN A 396 -2.87 21.63 -13.50
N ILE A 397 -3.96 20.87 -13.30
CA ILE A 397 -5.36 21.30 -13.56
C ILE A 397 -6.16 21.37 -12.26
#